data_AF-A0A2U1KE49-F1
#
_entry.id   AF-A0A2U1KE49-F1
#
_cell.length_a   1.000
_cell.length_b   1.000
_cell.length_c   1.000
_cell.angle_alpha   90.00
_cell.angle_beta   90.00
_cell.angle_gamma   90.00
#
_symmetry.space_group_name_H-M   'P 1'
#
loop_
_entity.id
_entity.type
_entity.pdbx_description
1 polymer ?
#
loop_
_entity_poly.entity_id
_entity_poly.type
_entity_poly.pdbx_seq_one_letter_code
_entity_poly.pdbx_strand_id
1 'polypeptide(L)'
;MEWLCVRINFLFNLVFFILLTVLVHLPRSSINPSLAGLAVTYGLSLNVLQAWVIWNLCNVENKMISVERILQFSNIPSEAPEVIENCKPDPNWPTRGQIELIDLHVQYHPALPTVLRGITCTFPAQKKIGVVGRTGCGKSTLIQALFRVVEPTKGRILIDGLDISKIGLHDLRSKLGIIPQDPTLFQGTMRSNLDPLEQHSDHEIWEVLNKCRLAEIVRQDKRLLDTPVAEDGENWSVGQRQLVCLARALLQKRSILVLDEATASIDTETDNVMQKTIREETSRCTVITIAHRIPTIVDSDLVLVLDQGEIAEYDSPQRLQHDVAEDGENWSVGQRQLVCLARALLQKRSILVLDEATASIDTETDNVMQKTIREETSRCTVITIAHRIPTIVDSDLVLVLDQGEIAEYDSPQRLQHDGSSAFSKLVNEFLRRSM
;
A
#
# COMPACT_ATOMS: atom_id res chain seq x y z
N MET A 1 -46.47 4.49 -20.70
CA MET A 1 -47.32 5.38 -19.86
C MET A 1 -48.28 6.21 -20.71
N GLU A 2 -47.78 6.97 -21.69
CA GLU A 2 -48.62 7.81 -22.57
C GLU A 2 -49.73 7.03 -23.29
N TRP A 3 -49.44 5.81 -23.73
CA TRP A 3 -50.40 4.95 -24.42
C TRP A 3 -51.57 4.47 -23.53
N LEU A 4 -51.34 4.30 -22.21
CA LEU A 4 -52.38 3.96 -21.25
C LEU A 4 -53.34 5.15 -21.04
N CYS A 5 -52.78 6.36 -20.90
CA CYS A 5 -53.57 7.59 -20.81
C CYS A 5 -54.45 7.81 -22.05
N VAL A 6 -53.91 7.58 -23.26
CA VAL A 6 -54.68 7.69 -24.51
C VAL A 6 -55.87 6.72 -24.52
N ARG A 7 -55.65 5.45 -24.14
CA ARG A 7 -56.71 4.44 -24.11
C ARG A 7 -57.81 4.75 -23.10
N ILE A 8 -57.43 5.19 -21.90
CA ILE A 8 -58.40 5.51 -20.84
C ILE A 8 -59.20 6.77 -21.19
N ASN A 9 -58.55 7.80 -21.72
CA ASN A 9 -59.24 9.01 -22.19
C ASN A 9 -60.20 8.70 -23.33
N PHE A 10 -59.84 7.81 -24.26
CA PHE A 10 -60.72 7.39 -25.34
C PHE A 10 -61.98 6.68 -24.81
N LEU A 11 -61.81 5.73 -23.88
CA LEU A 11 -62.93 4.98 -23.29
C LEU A 11 -63.86 5.91 -22.49
N PHE A 12 -63.30 6.85 -21.73
CA PHE A 12 -64.10 7.81 -20.98
C PHE A 12 -64.89 8.76 -21.90
N ASN A 13 -64.25 9.28 -22.96
CA ASN A 13 -64.93 10.10 -23.96
C ASN A 13 -66.07 9.34 -24.67
N LEU A 14 -65.89 8.05 -24.97
CA LEU A 14 -66.93 7.20 -25.54
C LEU A 14 -68.13 7.07 -24.59
N VAL A 15 -67.88 6.79 -23.31
CA VAL A 15 -68.94 6.67 -22.29
C VAL A 15 -69.65 8.01 -22.07
N PHE A 16 -68.90 9.10 -22.01
CA PHE A 16 -69.45 10.45 -21.88
C PHE A 16 -70.33 10.82 -23.09
N PHE A 17 -69.92 10.46 -24.30
CA PHE A 17 -70.72 10.65 -25.51
C PHE A 17 -72.04 9.86 -25.45
N ILE A 18 -72.01 8.61 -25.03
CA ILE A 18 -73.22 7.77 -24.86
C ILE A 18 -74.15 8.35 -23.78
N LEU A 19 -73.62 8.84 -22.67
CA LEU A 19 -74.40 9.49 -21.61
C LEU A 19 -75.06 10.79 -22.10
N LEU A 20 -74.34 11.58 -22.90
CA LEU A 20 -74.84 12.83 -23.45
C LEU A 20 -75.95 12.58 -24.48
N THR A 21 -75.81 11.56 -25.34
CA THR A 21 -76.86 11.20 -26.30
C THR A 21 -78.13 10.73 -25.57
N VAL A 22 -78.00 9.93 -24.51
CA VAL A 22 -79.15 9.53 -23.66
C VAL A 22 -79.80 10.74 -22.99
N LEU A 23 -79.00 11.66 -22.43
CA LEU A 23 -79.49 12.86 -21.76
C LEU A 23 -80.29 13.78 -22.69
N VAL A 24 -79.87 13.89 -23.96
CA VAL A 24 -80.53 14.72 -24.98
C VAL A 24 -81.84 14.07 -25.50
N HIS A 25 -81.92 12.73 -25.51
CA HIS A 25 -83.11 12.01 -25.98
C HIS A 25 -84.21 11.83 -24.91
N LEU A 26 -83.95 12.20 -23.65
CA LEU A 26 -84.93 12.10 -22.57
C LEU A 26 -86.00 13.22 -22.68
N PRO A 27 -87.28 12.90 -22.42
CA PRO A 27 -88.36 13.88 -22.49
C PRO A 27 -88.21 14.97 -21.41
N ARG A 28 -88.54 16.22 -21.75
CA ARG A 28 -88.40 17.40 -20.86
C ARG A 28 -89.18 17.31 -19.53
N SER A 29 -90.12 16.37 -19.41
CA SER A 29 -90.87 16.09 -18.18
C SER A 29 -90.10 15.25 -17.14
N SER A 30 -88.98 14.64 -17.53
CA SER A 30 -88.24 13.68 -16.70
C SER A 30 -87.07 14.29 -15.92
N ILE A 31 -86.39 15.30 -16.47
CA ILE A 31 -85.19 15.92 -15.87
C ILE A 31 -85.25 17.43 -16.07
N ASN A 32 -84.96 18.19 -15.00
CA ASN A 32 -84.81 19.64 -15.08
C ASN A 32 -83.62 20.01 -15.99
N PRO A 33 -83.80 20.85 -17.02
CA PRO A 33 -82.73 21.23 -17.95
C PRO A 33 -81.49 21.82 -17.27
N SER A 34 -81.66 22.49 -16.13
CA SER A 34 -80.55 23.00 -15.31
C SER A 34 -79.68 21.90 -14.71
N LEU A 35 -80.29 20.80 -14.23
CA LEU A 35 -79.57 19.63 -13.71
C LEU A 35 -78.84 18.88 -14.81
N ALA A 36 -79.43 18.79 -16.01
CA ALA A 36 -78.79 18.20 -17.19
C ALA A 36 -77.54 18.99 -17.61
N GLY A 37 -77.61 20.32 -17.63
CA GLY A 37 -76.46 21.19 -17.90
C GLY A 37 -75.34 21.01 -16.87
N LEU A 38 -75.69 20.96 -15.57
CA LEU A 38 -74.74 20.71 -14.49
C LEU A 38 -74.05 19.34 -14.63
N ALA A 39 -74.79 18.28 -14.97
CA ALA A 39 -74.23 16.94 -15.17
C ALA A 39 -73.19 16.90 -16.31
N VAL A 40 -73.44 17.60 -17.42
CA VAL A 40 -72.51 17.71 -18.55
C VAL A 40 -71.25 18.48 -18.15
N THR A 41 -71.40 19.61 -17.43
CA THR A 41 -70.26 20.40 -16.95
C THR A 41 -69.37 19.57 -16.01
N TYR A 42 -69.96 18.87 -15.04
CA TYR A 42 -69.19 18.00 -14.15
C TYR A 42 -68.55 16.81 -14.88
N GLY A 43 -69.22 16.21 -15.87
CA GLY A 43 -68.64 15.11 -16.64
C GLY A 43 -67.43 15.53 -17.49
N LEU A 44 -67.44 16.74 -18.06
CA LEU A 44 -66.27 17.33 -18.74
C LEU A 44 -65.12 17.59 -17.76
N SER A 45 -65.41 18.15 -16.59
CA SER A 45 -64.40 18.37 -15.54
C SER A 45 -63.80 17.04 -15.02
N LEU A 46 -64.62 15.99 -14.93
CA LEU A 46 -64.19 14.67 -14.44
C LEU A 46 -63.19 14.00 -15.39
N ASN A 47 -63.33 14.18 -16.71
CA ASN A 47 -62.37 13.68 -17.70
C ASN A 47 -60.95 14.22 -17.45
N VAL A 48 -60.84 15.55 -17.28
CA VAL A 48 -59.56 16.23 -17.05
C VAL A 48 -58.93 15.76 -15.73
N LEU A 49 -59.74 15.63 -14.67
CA LEU A 49 -59.28 15.15 -13.37
C LEU A 49 -58.80 13.69 -13.44
N GLN A 50 -59.50 12.82 -14.17
CA GLN A 50 -59.11 11.42 -14.31
C GLN A 50 -57.75 11.26 -15.01
N ALA A 51 -57.53 11.96 -16.12
CA ALA A 51 -56.24 11.93 -16.82
C ALA A 51 -55.10 12.41 -15.90
N TRP A 52 -55.35 13.45 -15.11
CA TRP A 52 -54.42 13.96 -14.12
C TRP A 52 -54.13 12.94 -13.01
N VAL A 53 -55.14 12.27 -12.46
CA VAL A 53 -54.96 11.24 -11.41
C VAL A 53 -54.11 10.07 -11.91
N ILE A 54 -54.39 9.56 -13.11
CA ILE A 54 -53.62 8.43 -13.68
C ILE A 54 -52.16 8.82 -13.87
N TRP A 55 -51.91 10.00 -14.43
CA TRP A 55 -50.56 10.50 -14.61
C TRP A 55 -49.82 10.66 -13.27
N ASN A 56 -50.50 11.17 -12.23
CA ASN A 56 -49.91 11.29 -10.90
C ASN A 56 -49.65 9.93 -10.24
N LEU A 57 -50.57 8.96 -10.35
CA LEU A 57 -50.37 7.61 -9.81
C LEU A 57 -49.11 6.97 -10.40
N CYS A 58 -48.99 7.02 -11.72
CA CYS A 58 -47.84 6.50 -12.45
C CYS A 58 -46.53 7.21 -12.07
N ASN A 59 -46.58 8.53 -11.88
CA ASN A 59 -45.41 9.29 -11.43
C ASN A 59 -45.03 8.96 -9.98
N VAL A 60 -46.01 8.72 -9.12
CA VAL A 60 -45.77 8.28 -7.74
C VAL A 60 -45.10 6.91 -7.74
N GLU A 61 -45.60 5.95 -8.51
CA GLU A 61 -44.97 4.62 -8.66
C GLU A 61 -43.51 4.73 -9.12
N ASN A 62 -43.24 5.51 -10.18
CA ASN A 62 -41.87 5.73 -10.67
C ASN A 62 -40.96 6.39 -9.62
N LYS A 63 -41.48 7.37 -8.87
CA LYS A 63 -40.72 8.03 -7.79
C LYS A 63 -40.53 7.13 -6.57
N MET A 64 -41.44 6.18 -6.34
CA MET A 64 -41.37 5.24 -5.22
C MET A 64 -40.18 4.29 -5.35
N ILE A 65 -39.72 3.98 -6.56
CA ILE A 65 -38.49 3.22 -6.81
C ILE A 65 -37.28 3.91 -6.16
N SER A 66 -37.22 5.25 -6.17
CA SER A 66 -36.15 5.99 -5.49
C SER A 66 -36.21 5.82 -3.97
N VAL A 67 -37.43 5.78 -3.39
CA VAL A 67 -37.63 5.53 -1.96
C VAL A 67 -37.23 4.09 -1.61
N GLU A 68 -37.60 3.13 -2.43
CA GLU A 68 -37.20 1.73 -2.29
C GLU A 68 -35.66 1.59 -2.26
N ARG A 69 -34.95 2.25 -3.19
CA ARG A 69 -33.48 2.24 -3.21
C ARG A 69 -32.87 2.83 -1.94
N ILE A 70 -33.42 3.93 -1.42
CA ILE A 70 -32.95 4.52 -0.16
C ILE A 70 -33.15 3.53 1.00
N LEU A 71 -34.31 2.88 1.07
CA LEU A 71 -34.60 1.87 2.08
C LEU A 71 -33.70 0.64 1.97
N GLN A 72 -33.33 0.23 0.76
CA GLN A 72 -32.35 -0.84 0.56
C GLN A 72 -31.01 -0.50 1.21
N PHE A 73 -30.49 0.72 0.98
CA PHE A 73 -29.22 1.16 1.60
C PHE A 73 -29.34 1.36 3.12
N SER A 74 -30.50 1.76 3.63
CA SER A 74 -30.73 1.89 5.07
C SER A 74 -30.73 0.56 5.83
N ASN A 75 -30.97 -0.56 5.14
CA ASN A 75 -31.09 -1.89 5.76
C ASN A 75 -29.83 -2.77 5.60
N ILE A 76 -28.74 -2.23 5.04
CA ILE A 76 -27.47 -2.97 4.91
C ILE A 76 -26.87 -3.16 6.30
N PRO A 77 -26.25 -4.32 6.60
CA PRO A 77 -25.52 -4.53 7.84
C PRO A 77 -24.46 -3.44 8.01
N SER A 78 -24.59 -2.67 9.09
CA SER A 78 -23.62 -1.64 9.45
C SER A 78 -22.36 -2.28 10.04
N GLU A 79 -21.28 -1.49 10.07
CA GLU A 79 -20.08 -1.85 10.80
C GLU A 79 -20.36 -1.93 12.31
N ALA A 80 -19.40 -2.45 13.08
CA ALA A 80 -19.52 -2.45 14.53
C ALA A 80 -19.70 -1.02 15.08
N PRO A 81 -20.35 -0.83 16.24
CA PRO A 81 -20.59 0.50 16.79
C PRO A 81 -19.31 1.31 17.00
N GLU A 82 -19.37 2.62 16.74
CA GLU A 82 -18.24 3.53 16.92
C GLU A 82 -17.79 3.63 18.37
N VAL A 83 -18.75 3.64 19.31
CA VAL A 83 -18.52 3.73 20.76
C VAL A 83 -19.35 2.67 21.47
N ILE A 84 -18.73 1.97 22.42
CA ILE A 84 -19.39 0.97 23.26
C ILE A 84 -19.25 1.44 24.72
N GLU A 85 -20.29 2.06 25.27
CA GLU A 85 -20.29 2.65 26.62
C GLU A 85 -19.84 1.67 27.72
N ASN A 86 -20.20 0.39 27.58
CA ASN A 86 -19.88 -0.63 28.58
C ASN A 86 -18.41 -1.09 28.56
N CYS A 87 -17.63 -0.74 27.53
CA CYS A 87 -16.26 -1.25 27.31
C CYS A 87 -15.33 -0.15 26.78
N LYS A 88 -15.41 1.04 27.37
CA LYS A 88 -14.52 2.15 27.02
C LYS A 88 -13.14 1.97 27.69
N PRO A 89 -12.04 2.01 26.92
CA PRO A 89 -10.69 1.92 27.49
C PRO A 89 -10.34 3.19 28.26
N ASP A 90 -9.31 3.09 29.11
CA ASP A 90 -8.74 4.25 29.80
C ASP A 90 -8.30 5.31 28.77
N PRO A 91 -8.50 6.62 29.02
CA PRO A 91 -8.01 7.69 28.14
C PRO A 91 -6.53 7.57 27.75
N ASN A 92 -5.69 7.01 28.63
CA ASN A 92 -4.25 6.82 28.40
C ASN A 92 -3.90 5.50 27.69
N TRP A 93 -4.89 4.68 27.36
CA TRP A 93 -4.68 3.48 26.57
C TRP A 93 -4.42 3.81 25.10
N PRO A 94 -3.52 3.09 24.41
CA PRO A 94 -2.61 2.08 24.95
C PRO A 94 -1.33 2.70 25.54
N THR A 95 -0.93 2.21 26.72
CA THR A 95 0.17 2.75 27.52
C THR A 95 1.54 2.26 27.07
N ARG A 96 1.64 0.98 26.68
CA ARG A 96 2.89 0.36 26.20
C ARG A 96 2.83 0.11 24.70
N GLY A 97 1.66 -0.24 24.17
CA GLY A 97 1.48 -0.57 22.75
C GLY A 97 1.95 -1.99 22.40
N GLN A 98 1.85 -2.94 23.34
CA GLN A 98 2.09 -4.36 23.07
C GLN A 98 0.88 -4.95 22.34
N ILE A 99 1.12 -5.74 21.29
CA ILE A 99 0.06 -6.36 20.49
C ILE A 99 0.23 -7.88 20.54
N GLU A 100 -0.82 -8.62 20.87
CA GLU A 100 -0.83 -10.07 20.90
C GLU A 100 -1.89 -10.62 19.96
N LEU A 101 -1.47 -11.44 19.01
CA LEU A 101 -2.32 -12.19 18.11
C LEU A 101 -2.44 -13.62 18.65
N ILE A 102 -3.67 -14.08 18.89
CA ILE A 102 -3.93 -15.41 19.48
C ILE A 102 -4.87 -16.19 18.56
N ASP A 103 -4.33 -17.23 17.91
CA ASP A 103 -5.05 -18.13 16.98
C ASP A 103 -5.94 -17.34 16.02
N LEU A 104 -5.39 -16.29 15.39
CA LEU A 104 -6.16 -15.34 14.58
C LEU A 104 -6.48 -15.94 13.20
N HIS A 105 -7.79 -16.01 12.88
CA HIS A 105 -8.30 -16.39 11.57
C HIS A 105 -9.12 -15.27 10.96
N VAL A 106 -8.85 -14.93 9.69
CA VAL A 106 -9.53 -13.83 9.00
C VAL A 106 -10.01 -14.28 7.63
N GLN A 107 -11.26 -13.92 7.31
CA GLN A 107 -11.96 -14.31 6.10
C GLN A 107 -12.85 -13.16 5.63
N TYR A 108 -12.75 -12.75 4.35
CA TYR A 108 -13.54 -11.63 3.82
C TYR A 108 -15.02 -11.95 3.65
N HIS A 109 -15.36 -13.21 3.38
CA HIS A 109 -16.73 -13.65 3.21
C HIS A 109 -16.85 -15.12 3.64
N PRO A 110 -17.93 -15.53 4.34
CA PRO A 110 -18.09 -16.91 4.81
C PRO A 110 -17.98 -17.99 3.73
N ALA A 111 -18.27 -17.66 2.47
CA ALA A 111 -18.16 -18.56 1.32
C ALA A 111 -16.77 -18.60 0.65
N LEU A 112 -15.84 -17.71 1.03
CA LEU A 112 -14.47 -17.64 0.47
C LEU A 112 -13.47 -18.38 1.37
N PRO A 113 -12.30 -18.82 0.89
CA PRO A 113 -11.30 -19.43 1.76
C PRO A 113 -10.77 -18.45 2.81
N THR A 114 -10.35 -18.99 3.97
CA THR A 114 -9.68 -18.23 5.02
C THR A 114 -8.31 -17.74 4.54
N VAL A 115 -8.05 -16.44 4.74
CA VAL A 115 -6.83 -15.76 4.29
C VAL A 115 -5.73 -15.83 5.34
N LEU A 116 -6.04 -15.56 6.61
CA LEU A 116 -5.11 -15.76 7.73
C LEU A 116 -5.55 -16.99 8.52
N ARG A 117 -4.62 -17.92 8.80
CA ARG A 117 -4.92 -19.26 9.31
C ARG A 117 -4.19 -19.53 10.62
N GLY A 118 -4.71 -19.00 11.73
CA GLY A 118 -4.18 -19.30 13.06
C GLY A 118 -2.91 -18.55 13.41
N ILE A 119 -2.81 -17.27 13.01
CA ILE A 119 -1.66 -16.42 13.32
C ILE A 119 -1.56 -16.23 14.83
N THR A 120 -0.45 -16.67 15.41
CA THR A 120 -0.16 -16.52 16.84
C THR A 120 1.24 -15.96 17.03
N CYS A 121 1.34 -14.68 17.43
CA CYS A 121 2.60 -14.04 17.76
C CYS A 121 2.36 -12.80 18.63
N THR A 122 3.43 -12.30 19.23
CA THR A 122 3.40 -11.14 20.12
C THR A 122 4.35 -10.08 19.60
N PHE A 123 3.83 -8.90 19.28
CA PHE A 123 4.63 -7.73 18.97
C PHE A 123 4.93 -6.98 20.28
N PRO A 124 6.18 -6.97 20.74
CA PRO A 124 6.53 -6.31 21.98
C PRO A 124 6.33 -4.80 21.87
N ALA A 125 6.00 -4.18 22.99
CA ALA A 125 5.88 -2.73 23.09
C ALA A 125 7.19 -2.01 22.70
N GLN A 126 7.06 -0.85 22.04
CA GLN A 126 8.17 0.04 21.67
C GLN A 126 9.24 -0.63 20.79
N LYS A 127 8.84 -1.64 20.02
CA LYS A 127 9.69 -2.34 19.07
C LYS A 127 9.26 -2.06 17.65
N LYS A 128 10.22 -2.20 16.73
CA LYS A 128 9.97 -2.14 15.29
C LYS A 128 9.83 -3.55 14.73
N ILE A 129 8.69 -3.84 14.14
CA ILE A 129 8.34 -5.14 13.59
C ILE A 129 8.22 -4.99 12.08
N GLY A 130 9.09 -5.67 11.34
CA GLY A 130 8.96 -5.82 9.90
C GLY A 130 8.01 -6.96 9.57
N VAL A 131 7.08 -6.79 8.64
CA VAL A 131 6.22 -7.85 8.12
C VAL A 131 6.52 -8.04 6.64
N VAL A 132 6.97 -9.22 6.27
CA VAL A 132 7.36 -9.57 4.90
C VAL A 132 6.69 -10.86 4.46
N GLY A 133 6.65 -11.05 3.14
CA GLY A 133 6.03 -12.23 2.53
C GLY A 133 5.65 -11.95 1.09
N ARG A 134 5.40 -13.01 0.33
CA ARG A 134 5.01 -12.90 -1.09
C ARG A 134 3.71 -12.11 -1.25
N THR A 135 3.47 -11.57 -2.44
CA THR A 135 2.19 -10.92 -2.75
C THR A 135 1.05 -11.92 -2.55
N GLY A 136 -0.03 -11.48 -1.88
CA GLY A 136 -1.18 -12.33 -1.58
C GLY A 136 -1.06 -13.23 -0.35
N CYS A 137 0.03 -13.16 0.45
CA CYS A 137 0.16 -13.98 1.67
C CYS A 137 -0.65 -13.48 2.89
N GLY A 138 -1.37 -12.35 2.77
CA GLY A 138 -2.25 -11.83 3.84
C GLY A 138 -1.69 -10.66 4.65
N LYS A 139 -0.59 -10.02 4.24
CA LYS A 139 0.01 -8.86 4.96
C LYS A 139 -0.97 -7.70 5.17
N SER A 140 -1.62 -7.23 4.11
CA SER A 140 -2.63 -6.15 4.20
C SER A 140 -3.86 -6.60 4.98
N THR A 141 -4.24 -7.88 4.89
CA THR A 141 -5.34 -8.46 5.68
C THR A 141 -5.04 -8.41 7.18
N LEU A 142 -3.78 -8.60 7.58
CA LEU A 142 -3.34 -8.46 8.97
C LEU A 142 -3.55 -7.03 9.49
N ILE A 143 -3.20 -6.01 8.70
CA ILE A 143 -3.48 -4.60 9.05
C ILE A 143 -4.98 -4.37 9.14
N GLN A 144 -5.74 -4.82 8.14
CA GLN A 144 -7.19 -4.62 8.12
C GLN A 144 -7.88 -5.25 9.34
N ALA A 145 -7.39 -6.39 9.82
CA ALA A 145 -7.86 -7.01 11.05
C ALA A 145 -7.45 -6.19 12.30
N LEU A 146 -6.23 -5.65 12.34
CA LEU A 146 -5.76 -4.80 13.43
C LEU A 146 -6.60 -3.50 13.58
N PHE A 147 -7.00 -2.89 12.47
CA PHE A 147 -7.89 -1.71 12.45
C PHE A 147 -9.39 -2.07 12.51
N ARG A 148 -9.70 -3.36 12.63
CA ARG A 148 -11.06 -3.93 12.60
C ARG A 148 -11.89 -3.44 11.41
N VAL A 149 -11.25 -3.28 10.25
CA VAL A 149 -11.94 -3.08 8.95
C VAL A 149 -12.55 -4.40 8.49
N VAL A 150 -11.87 -5.51 8.81
CA VAL A 150 -12.40 -6.87 8.65
C VAL A 150 -12.32 -7.55 10.01
N GLU A 151 -13.46 -8.00 10.52
CA GLU A 151 -13.50 -8.68 11.81
C GLU A 151 -12.91 -10.10 11.70
N PRO A 152 -12.16 -10.55 12.71
CA PRO A 152 -11.65 -11.92 12.72
C PRO A 152 -12.78 -12.94 12.92
N THR A 153 -12.75 -14.02 12.15
CA THR A 153 -13.73 -15.12 12.25
C THR A 153 -13.48 -15.97 13.51
N LYS A 154 -12.21 -16.13 13.89
CA LYS A 154 -11.77 -16.88 15.07
C LYS A 154 -10.49 -16.25 15.63
N GLY A 155 -10.25 -16.46 16.91
CA GLY A 155 -9.11 -15.88 17.62
C GLY A 155 -9.41 -14.47 18.12
N ARG A 156 -8.37 -13.79 18.60
CA ARG A 156 -8.48 -12.44 19.13
C ARG A 156 -7.17 -11.68 19.00
N ILE A 157 -7.30 -10.37 18.97
CA ILE A 157 -6.18 -9.42 18.99
C ILE A 157 -6.28 -8.65 20.30
N LEU A 158 -5.22 -8.71 21.11
CA LEU A 158 -5.12 -7.97 22.36
C LEU A 158 -4.14 -6.81 22.18
N ILE A 159 -4.49 -5.63 22.64
CA ILE A 159 -3.57 -4.49 22.74
C ILE A 159 -3.45 -4.09 24.22
N ASP A 160 -2.24 -4.17 24.77
CA ASP A 160 -1.96 -4.04 26.21
C ASP A 160 -2.86 -4.94 27.09
N GLY A 161 -3.13 -6.16 26.60
CA GLY A 161 -3.97 -7.17 27.27
C GLY A 161 -5.48 -6.96 27.09
N LEU A 162 -5.91 -5.88 26.43
CA LEU A 162 -7.32 -5.58 26.18
C LEU A 162 -7.76 -6.05 24.79
N ASP A 163 -8.85 -6.82 24.73
CA ASP A 163 -9.40 -7.38 23.49
C ASP A 163 -10.07 -6.29 22.65
N ILE A 164 -9.51 -6.03 21.46
CA ILE A 164 -9.97 -4.93 20.62
C ILE A 164 -11.38 -5.15 20.05
N SER A 165 -11.85 -6.41 20.00
CA SER A 165 -13.21 -6.74 19.52
C SER A 165 -14.30 -6.20 20.44
N LYS A 166 -13.96 -5.90 21.70
CA LYS A 166 -14.90 -5.40 22.72
C LYS A 166 -14.96 -3.88 22.80
N ILE A 167 -14.03 -3.18 22.18
CA ILE A 167 -13.93 -1.71 22.18
C ILE A 167 -14.77 -1.13 21.04
N GLY A 168 -15.20 0.13 21.15
CA GLY A 168 -15.75 0.86 20.01
C GLY A 168 -14.70 1.13 18.92
N LEU A 169 -15.12 1.15 17.65
CA LEU A 169 -14.20 1.36 16.51
C LEU A 169 -13.50 2.73 16.57
N HIS A 170 -14.19 3.78 16.99
CA HIS A 170 -13.61 5.13 17.10
C HIS A 170 -12.54 5.18 18.19
N ASP A 171 -12.81 4.59 19.36
CA ASP A 171 -11.86 4.54 20.48
C ASP A 171 -10.60 3.73 20.11
N LEU A 172 -10.73 2.67 19.29
CA LEU A 172 -9.58 1.93 18.78
C LEU A 172 -8.80 2.71 17.71
N ARG A 173 -9.47 3.11 16.63
CA ARG A 173 -8.85 3.73 15.45
C ARG A 173 -8.22 5.09 15.76
N SER A 174 -8.80 5.85 16.69
CA SER A 174 -8.22 7.10 17.16
C SER A 174 -6.92 6.92 17.95
N LYS A 175 -6.55 5.70 18.36
CA LYS A 175 -5.30 5.42 19.08
C LYS A 175 -4.22 4.77 18.22
N LEU A 176 -4.54 4.39 17.00
CA LEU A 176 -3.62 3.80 16.03
C LEU A 176 -3.28 4.82 14.95
N GLY A 177 -2.02 4.84 14.51
CA GLY A 177 -1.58 5.61 13.35
C GLY A 177 -1.34 4.70 12.15
N ILE A 178 -1.67 5.17 10.95
CA ILE A 178 -1.35 4.46 9.70
C ILE A 178 -0.77 5.43 8.67
N ILE A 179 0.25 4.96 7.95
CA ILE A 179 0.77 5.58 6.74
C ILE A 179 0.47 4.60 5.59
N PRO A 180 -0.51 4.90 4.72
CA PRO A 180 -0.93 4.00 3.66
C PRO A 180 0.10 3.94 2.52
N GLN A 181 -0.05 2.91 1.68
CA GLN A 181 0.73 2.74 0.45
C GLN A 181 0.46 3.87 -0.54
N ASP A 182 -0.80 4.22 -0.74
CA ASP A 182 -1.24 5.29 -1.62
C ASP A 182 -1.60 6.54 -0.79
N PRO A 183 -0.79 7.62 -0.85
CA PRO A 183 -1.03 8.81 -0.05
C PRO A 183 -2.16 9.65 -0.64
N THR A 184 -3.33 9.61 0.00
CA THR A 184 -4.50 10.40 -0.39
C THR A 184 -4.53 11.77 0.30
N LEU A 185 -4.64 12.84 -0.48
CA LEU A 185 -4.91 14.19 0.01
C LEU A 185 -6.30 14.65 -0.45
N PHE A 186 -7.00 15.40 0.38
CA PHE A 186 -8.32 15.95 0.06
C PHE A 186 -8.19 17.38 -0.48
N GLN A 187 -9.12 17.77 -1.34
CA GLN A 187 -9.24 19.15 -1.80
C GLN A 187 -9.45 20.08 -0.61
N GLY A 188 -8.62 21.11 -0.48
CA GLY A 188 -8.66 22.01 0.68
C GLY A 188 -7.35 22.77 0.87
N THR A 189 -6.93 22.97 2.12
CA THR A 189 -5.64 23.55 2.48
C THR A 189 -4.67 22.50 3.03
N MET A 190 -3.38 22.80 3.01
CA MET A 190 -2.38 21.97 3.69
C MET A 190 -2.69 21.79 5.17
N ARG A 191 -3.18 22.85 5.84
CA ARG A 191 -3.65 22.78 7.22
C ARG A 191 -4.77 21.75 7.40
N SER A 192 -5.85 21.85 6.62
CA SER A 192 -7.00 20.95 6.73
C SER A 192 -6.63 19.49 6.45
N ASN A 193 -5.62 19.28 5.59
CA ASN A 193 -5.10 17.97 5.30
C ASN A 193 -4.28 17.42 6.47
N LEU A 194 -3.49 18.23 7.17
CA LEU A 194 -2.65 17.79 8.30
C LEU A 194 -3.45 17.60 9.59
N ASP A 195 -4.38 18.51 9.87
CA ASP A 195 -5.18 18.56 11.09
C ASP A 195 -6.65 18.90 10.75
N PRO A 196 -7.44 17.92 10.29
CA PRO A 196 -8.83 18.15 9.90
C PRO A 196 -9.76 18.48 11.08
N LEU A 197 -9.34 18.19 12.31
CA LEU A 197 -10.12 18.46 13.52
C LEU A 197 -9.69 19.74 14.25
N GLU A 198 -8.72 20.46 13.71
CA GLU A 198 -8.15 21.70 14.29
C GLU A 198 -7.74 21.56 15.76
N GLN A 199 -7.15 20.42 16.11
CA GLN A 199 -6.74 20.07 17.48
C GLN A 199 -5.33 20.59 17.81
N HIS A 200 -4.54 20.95 16.81
CA HIS A 200 -3.13 21.29 16.95
C HIS A 200 -2.85 22.76 16.64
N SER A 201 -1.85 23.30 17.33
CA SER A 201 -1.39 24.66 17.10
C SER A 201 -0.51 24.76 15.84
N ASP A 202 -0.47 25.93 15.21
CA ASP A 202 0.38 26.21 14.05
C ASP A 202 1.85 25.89 14.32
N HIS A 203 2.30 26.14 15.54
CA HIS A 203 3.67 25.83 15.95
C HIS A 203 3.96 24.33 15.87
N GLU A 204 3.06 23.48 16.35
CA GLU A 204 3.21 22.01 16.27
C GLU A 204 3.18 21.53 14.82
N ILE A 205 2.28 22.10 14.00
CA ILE A 205 2.20 21.80 12.57
C ILE A 205 3.52 22.15 11.88
N TRP A 206 4.06 23.34 12.12
CA TRP A 206 5.36 23.74 11.57
C TRP A 206 6.53 22.91 12.08
N GLU A 207 6.52 22.51 13.35
CA GLU A 207 7.55 21.62 13.91
C GLU A 207 7.60 20.29 13.13
N VAL A 208 6.44 19.67 12.91
CA VAL A 208 6.36 18.39 12.16
C VAL A 208 6.70 18.57 10.68
N LEU A 209 6.27 19.67 10.06
CA LEU A 209 6.66 19.99 8.67
C LEU A 209 8.16 20.18 8.51
N ASN A 210 8.85 20.77 9.50
CA ASN A 210 10.31 20.89 9.50
C ASN A 210 10.98 19.51 9.59
N LYS A 211 10.49 18.64 10.49
CA LYS A 211 10.99 17.26 10.64
C LYS A 211 10.85 16.42 9.36
N CYS A 212 9.78 16.66 8.59
CA CYS A 212 9.54 15.99 7.31
C CYS A 212 10.19 16.69 6.10
N ARG A 213 10.98 17.75 6.31
CA ARG A 213 11.56 18.61 5.24
C ARG A 213 10.54 19.20 4.26
N LEU A 214 9.27 19.29 4.65
CA LEU A 214 8.21 19.90 3.85
C LEU A 214 8.07 21.39 4.11
N ALA A 215 8.57 21.90 5.23
CA ALA A 215 8.40 23.29 5.61
C ALA A 215 8.88 24.29 4.54
N GLU A 216 10.03 24.03 3.91
CA GLU A 216 10.56 24.90 2.87
C GLU A 216 9.68 24.92 1.61
N ILE A 217 9.09 23.78 1.25
CA ILE A 217 8.18 23.68 0.09
C ILE A 217 6.88 24.46 0.38
N VAL A 218 6.33 24.30 1.59
CA VAL A 218 5.12 25.02 2.02
C VAL A 218 5.37 26.53 2.12
N ARG A 219 6.59 26.95 2.52
CA ARG A 219 6.98 28.37 2.60
C ARG A 219 7.14 29.06 1.24
N GLN A 220 7.28 28.31 0.15
CA GLN A 220 7.35 28.89 -1.20
C GLN A 220 6.03 29.54 -1.62
N ASP A 221 4.89 29.05 -1.12
CA ASP A 221 3.60 29.70 -1.31
C ASP A 221 3.42 30.82 -0.27
N LYS A 222 2.95 31.98 -0.73
CA LYS A 222 2.64 33.14 0.13
C LYS A 222 1.56 32.84 1.18
N ARG A 223 0.74 31.80 0.94
CA ARG A 223 -0.34 31.37 1.81
C ARG A 223 0.10 30.42 2.92
N LEU A 224 1.37 29.96 2.94
CA LEU A 224 1.91 29.16 4.04
C LEU A 224 1.04 27.91 4.31
N LEU A 225 0.49 27.74 5.51
CA LEU A 225 -0.38 26.60 5.86
C LEU A 225 -1.70 26.58 5.06
N ASP A 226 -2.12 27.72 4.53
CA ASP A 226 -3.30 27.86 3.67
C ASP A 226 -2.99 27.62 2.18
N THR A 227 -1.84 27.02 1.88
CA THR A 227 -1.50 26.54 0.53
C THR A 227 -2.60 25.58 0.06
N PRO A 228 -3.19 25.78 -1.13
CA PRO A 228 -4.27 24.96 -1.63
C PRO A 228 -3.74 23.58 -2.05
N VAL A 229 -4.55 22.58 -1.77
CA VAL A 229 -4.36 21.20 -2.21
C VAL A 229 -5.49 20.91 -3.20
N ALA A 230 -5.10 20.52 -4.42
CA ALA A 230 -6.04 20.12 -5.46
C ALA A 230 -6.71 18.78 -5.09
N GLU A 231 -7.74 18.40 -5.86
CA GLU A 231 -8.35 17.07 -5.74
C GLU A 231 -7.27 15.98 -5.85
N ASP A 232 -7.33 14.97 -4.98
CA ASP A 232 -6.32 13.89 -4.82
C ASP A 232 -4.85 14.35 -4.64
N GLY A 233 -4.63 15.64 -4.36
CA GLY A 233 -3.31 16.24 -4.24
C GLY A 233 -2.52 16.26 -5.54
N GLU A 234 -3.18 16.36 -6.71
CA GLU A 234 -2.53 16.36 -8.03
C GLU A 234 -1.42 17.41 -8.18
N ASN A 235 -1.49 18.51 -7.42
CA ASN A 235 -0.48 19.56 -7.42
C ASN A 235 0.79 19.24 -6.61
N TRP A 236 0.89 18.05 -6.00
CA TRP A 236 2.03 17.59 -5.21
C TRP A 236 2.64 16.32 -5.80
N SER A 237 3.97 16.18 -5.70
CA SER A 237 4.64 14.95 -6.13
C SER A 237 4.25 13.76 -5.24
N VAL A 238 4.38 12.54 -5.75
CA VAL A 238 4.09 11.31 -4.97
C VAL A 238 4.88 11.29 -3.66
N GLY A 239 6.19 11.59 -3.70
CA GLY A 239 7.03 11.66 -2.49
C GLY A 239 6.59 12.74 -1.51
N GLN A 240 6.18 13.92 -2.00
CA GLN A 240 5.67 14.98 -1.13
C GLN A 240 4.35 14.58 -0.46
N ARG A 241 3.44 13.95 -1.20
CA ARG A 241 2.18 13.42 -0.64
C ARG A 241 2.46 12.40 0.47
N GLN A 242 3.46 11.54 0.30
CA GLN A 242 3.88 10.61 1.35
C GLN A 242 4.41 11.32 2.59
N LEU A 243 5.27 12.34 2.40
CA LEU A 243 5.78 13.13 3.52
C LEU A 243 4.65 13.86 4.27
N VAL A 244 3.58 14.26 3.57
CA VAL A 244 2.38 14.84 4.22
C VAL A 244 1.66 13.77 5.05
N CYS A 245 1.53 12.54 4.54
CA CYS A 245 0.99 11.41 5.32
C CYS A 245 1.85 11.08 6.55
N LEU A 246 3.18 11.12 6.41
CA LEU A 246 4.10 10.98 7.54
C LEU A 246 3.87 12.10 8.56
N ALA A 247 3.77 13.35 8.11
CA ALA A 247 3.51 14.49 8.98
C ALA A 247 2.18 14.35 9.76
N ARG A 248 1.11 13.87 9.10
CA ARG A 248 -0.17 13.55 9.77
C ARG A 248 0.03 12.53 10.89
N ALA A 249 0.74 11.44 10.60
CA ALA A 249 0.97 10.38 11.58
C ALA A 249 1.80 10.86 12.78
N LEU A 250 2.81 11.71 12.54
CA LEU A 250 3.64 12.30 13.59
C LEU A 250 2.89 13.31 14.46
N LEU A 251 1.99 14.13 13.87
CA LEU A 251 1.16 15.07 14.64
C LEU A 251 0.29 14.37 15.67
N GLN A 252 -0.25 13.20 15.30
CA GLN A 252 -1.16 12.43 16.15
C GLN A 252 -0.47 11.74 17.34
N LYS A 253 0.87 11.59 17.32
CA LYS A 253 1.69 11.02 18.40
C LYS A 253 1.12 9.70 18.97
N ARG A 254 0.71 8.78 18.09
CA ARG A 254 0.14 7.48 18.47
C ARG A 254 1.22 6.50 18.95
N SER A 255 0.89 5.66 19.94
CA SER A 255 1.82 4.67 20.50
C SER A 255 2.01 3.45 19.60
N ILE A 256 1.08 3.20 18.67
CA ILE A 256 1.19 2.18 17.63
C ILE A 256 1.09 2.86 16.27
N LEU A 257 2.10 2.64 15.42
CA LEU A 257 2.17 3.17 14.06
C LEU A 257 2.33 2.02 13.07
N VAL A 258 1.55 2.05 12.00
CA VAL A 258 1.61 1.07 10.91
C VAL A 258 2.04 1.77 9.63
N LEU A 259 3.04 1.22 8.95
CA LEU A 259 3.51 1.67 7.64
C LEU A 259 3.20 0.58 6.63
N ASP A 260 2.25 0.86 5.73
CA ASP A 260 1.85 -0.08 4.69
C ASP A 260 2.55 0.30 3.38
N GLU A 261 3.69 -0.33 3.08
CA GLU A 261 4.46 -0.14 1.84
C GLU A 261 4.76 1.33 1.49
N ALA A 262 4.90 2.14 2.53
CA ALA A 262 4.92 3.58 2.47
C ALA A 262 6.11 4.20 1.68
N THR A 263 7.04 3.38 1.17
CA THR A 263 8.26 3.82 0.47
C THR A 263 8.42 3.19 -0.91
N ALA A 264 7.43 2.44 -1.40
CA ALA A 264 7.53 1.66 -2.64
C ALA A 264 7.69 2.52 -3.91
N SER A 265 7.03 3.69 -3.95
CA SER A 265 6.87 4.56 -5.14
C SER A 265 7.63 5.88 -5.04
N ILE A 266 8.65 5.93 -4.18
CA ILE A 266 9.36 7.15 -3.79
C ILE A 266 10.84 7.07 -4.21
N ASP A 267 11.42 8.22 -4.54
CA ASP A 267 12.84 8.34 -4.81
C ASP A 267 13.70 8.07 -3.56
N THR A 268 14.94 7.64 -3.77
CA THR A 268 15.85 7.23 -2.69
C THR A 268 16.15 8.35 -1.70
N GLU A 269 16.18 9.62 -2.13
CA GLU A 269 16.43 10.75 -1.23
C GLU A 269 15.27 10.94 -0.26
N THR A 270 14.05 10.98 -0.77
CA THR A 270 12.83 11.12 0.05
C THR A 270 12.61 9.90 0.95
N ASP A 271 12.88 8.68 0.47
CA ASP A 271 12.84 7.46 1.30
C ASP A 271 13.81 7.55 2.48
N ASN A 272 15.06 7.97 2.24
CA ASN A 272 16.05 8.17 3.30
C ASN A 272 15.61 9.21 4.34
N VAL A 273 15.00 10.32 3.90
CA VAL A 273 14.43 11.32 4.81
C VAL A 273 13.33 10.70 5.66
N MET A 274 12.39 10.00 5.03
CA MET A 274 11.28 9.35 5.71
C MET A 274 11.76 8.32 6.74
N GLN A 275 12.64 7.40 6.36
CA GLN A 275 13.20 6.39 7.26
C GLN A 275 13.95 7.01 8.44
N LYS A 276 14.73 8.07 8.19
CA LYS A 276 15.44 8.80 9.24
C LYS A 276 14.46 9.46 10.22
N THR A 277 13.47 10.18 9.71
CA THR A 277 12.47 10.85 10.55
C THR A 277 11.64 9.84 11.36
N ILE A 278 11.21 8.73 10.75
CA ILE A 278 10.54 7.64 11.46
C ILE A 278 11.45 7.13 12.57
N ARG A 279 12.72 6.84 12.27
CA ARG A 279 13.66 6.28 13.25
C ARG A 279 13.88 7.20 14.45
N GLU A 280 13.96 8.51 14.23
CA GLU A 280 14.18 9.51 15.28
C GLU A 280 12.92 9.74 16.12
N GLU A 281 11.76 9.91 15.48
CA GLU A 281 10.52 10.32 16.15
C GLU A 281 9.72 9.17 16.76
N THR A 282 9.89 7.92 16.29
CA THR A 282 9.08 6.77 16.74
C THR A 282 9.79 5.86 17.74
N SER A 283 10.87 6.32 18.37
CA SER A 283 11.68 5.52 19.30
C SER A 283 10.92 4.95 20.51
N ARG A 284 9.78 5.55 20.88
CA ARG A 284 8.92 5.12 22.00
C ARG A 284 7.60 4.47 21.56
N CYS A 285 7.44 4.25 20.26
CA CYS A 285 6.22 3.69 19.68
C CYS A 285 6.49 2.27 19.18
N THR A 286 5.46 1.43 19.19
CA THR A 286 5.48 0.17 18.47
C THR A 286 5.22 0.47 16.99
N VAL A 287 6.15 0.07 16.12
CA VAL A 287 6.07 0.37 14.69
C VAL A 287 5.97 -0.92 13.91
N ILE A 288 4.92 -1.07 13.10
CA ILE A 288 4.72 -2.21 12.22
C ILE A 288 4.97 -1.75 10.79
N THR A 289 6.00 -2.27 10.15
CA THR A 289 6.35 -1.91 8.77
C THR A 289 6.09 -3.08 7.85
N ILE A 290 5.11 -2.94 6.96
CA ILE A 290 4.97 -3.83 5.80
C ILE A 290 5.86 -3.31 4.70
N ALA A 291 6.75 -4.17 4.21
CA ALA A 291 7.59 -3.84 3.09
C ALA A 291 7.65 -4.98 2.07
N HIS A 292 7.73 -4.60 0.80
CA HIS A 292 8.16 -5.48 -0.27
C HIS A 292 9.67 -5.49 -0.48
N ARG A 293 10.38 -4.51 0.09
CA ARG A 293 11.84 -4.35 -0.01
C ARG A 293 12.50 -4.75 1.31
N ILE A 294 13.40 -5.73 1.25
CA ILE A 294 14.18 -6.19 2.40
C ILE A 294 14.97 -5.04 3.06
N PRO A 295 15.66 -4.13 2.34
CA PRO A 295 16.41 -3.05 2.98
C PRO A 295 15.59 -2.19 3.97
N THR A 296 14.29 -2.04 3.72
CA THR A 296 13.38 -1.24 4.56
C THR A 296 13.08 -1.90 5.91
N ILE A 297 13.25 -3.22 6.04
CA ILE A 297 12.96 -3.98 7.26
C ILE A 297 14.21 -4.51 7.97
N VAL A 298 15.41 -4.37 7.38
CA VAL A 298 16.67 -4.87 7.97
C VAL A 298 16.95 -4.22 9.33
N ASP A 299 16.57 -2.95 9.51
CA ASP A 299 16.73 -2.20 10.76
C ASP A 299 15.61 -2.49 11.80
N SER A 300 14.72 -3.45 11.54
CA SER A 300 13.66 -3.85 12.48
C SER A 300 14.22 -4.67 13.64
N ASP A 301 13.60 -4.55 14.82
CA ASP A 301 13.96 -5.39 15.97
C ASP A 301 13.55 -6.85 15.74
N LEU A 302 12.40 -7.07 15.12
CA LEU A 302 11.82 -8.38 14.81
C LEU A 302 11.24 -8.37 13.39
N VAL A 303 11.26 -9.52 12.73
CA VAL A 303 10.67 -9.70 11.40
C VAL A 303 9.74 -10.89 11.41
N LEU A 304 8.51 -10.66 10.95
CA LEU A 304 7.48 -11.66 10.73
C LEU A 304 7.43 -12.01 9.23
N VAL A 305 7.72 -13.26 8.91
CA VAL A 305 7.59 -13.79 7.55
C VAL A 305 6.25 -14.50 7.44
N LEU A 306 5.36 -13.98 6.59
CA LEU A 306 4.06 -14.57 6.28
C LEU A 306 4.13 -15.35 4.96
N ASP A 307 3.69 -16.60 4.99
CA ASP A 307 3.50 -17.43 3.80
C ASP A 307 2.13 -18.12 3.84
N GLN A 308 1.40 -18.03 2.72
CA GLN A 308 0.05 -18.62 2.55
C GLN A 308 -0.94 -18.39 3.71
N GLY A 309 -0.83 -17.27 4.42
CA GLY A 309 -1.72 -16.96 5.54
C GLY A 309 -1.27 -17.50 6.90
N GLU A 310 -0.08 -18.08 6.99
CA GLU A 310 0.53 -18.62 8.21
C GLU A 310 1.87 -17.91 8.50
N ILE A 311 2.35 -18.02 9.74
CA ILE A 311 3.67 -17.51 10.12
C ILE A 311 4.71 -18.56 9.73
N ALA A 312 5.58 -18.24 8.78
CA ALA A 312 6.71 -19.09 8.42
C ALA A 312 7.87 -18.90 9.42
N GLU A 313 8.23 -17.65 9.71
CA GLU A 313 9.35 -17.31 10.59
C GLU A 313 9.01 -16.05 11.41
N TYR A 314 9.54 -15.98 12.63
CA TYR A 314 9.41 -14.81 13.50
C TYR A 314 10.58 -14.69 14.47
N ASP A 315 11.58 -13.86 14.13
CA ASP A 315 12.71 -13.56 15.01
C ASP A 315 13.43 -12.27 14.60
N SER A 316 14.55 -11.92 15.24
CA SER A 316 15.37 -10.79 14.84
C SER A 316 16.04 -11.03 13.47
N PRO A 317 16.26 -9.98 12.65
CA PRO A 317 16.89 -10.12 11.35
C PRO A 317 18.21 -10.90 11.37
N GLN A 318 19.02 -10.73 12.42
CA GLN A 318 20.31 -11.44 12.52
C GLN A 318 20.12 -12.95 12.61
N ARG A 319 19.11 -13.43 13.34
CA ARG A 319 18.85 -14.87 13.48
C ARG A 319 18.24 -15.46 12.22
N LEU A 320 17.36 -14.72 11.55
CA LEU A 320 16.76 -15.16 10.28
C LEU A 320 17.77 -15.22 9.13
N GLN A 321 18.82 -14.39 9.16
CA GLN A 321 19.89 -14.42 8.15
C GLN A 321 20.87 -15.61 8.31
N HIS A 322 20.84 -16.32 9.45
CA HIS A 322 21.81 -17.39 9.73
C HIS A 322 21.47 -18.73 9.07
N ASP A 323 20.22 -18.93 8.65
CA ASP A 323 19.83 -20.16 7.95
C ASP A 323 20.18 -20.03 6.46
N VAL A 324 21.32 -20.61 6.07
CA VAL A 324 21.64 -20.80 4.65
C VAL A 324 20.65 -21.84 4.12
N ALA A 325 19.74 -21.42 3.24
CA ALA A 325 18.83 -22.34 2.57
C ALA A 325 19.62 -23.42 1.80
N GLU A 326 19.02 -24.56 1.48
CA GLU A 326 19.66 -25.54 0.58
C GLU A 326 20.16 -24.81 -0.70
N ASP A 327 21.39 -25.10 -1.10
CA ASP A 327 22.12 -24.44 -2.20
C ASP A 327 22.33 -22.91 -2.09
N GLY A 328 22.10 -22.34 -0.90
CA GLY A 328 22.27 -20.92 -0.62
C GLY A 328 21.27 -20.04 -1.36
N GLU A 329 20.07 -20.54 -1.68
CA GLU A 329 19.05 -19.83 -2.47
C GLU A 329 18.74 -18.40 -1.98
N ASN A 330 18.82 -18.19 -0.67
CA ASN A 330 18.56 -16.91 -0.02
C ASN A 330 19.73 -15.91 -0.11
N TRP A 331 20.85 -16.27 -0.72
CA TRP A 331 22.01 -15.40 -0.90
C TRP A 331 22.12 -14.89 -2.34
N SER A 332 22.59 -13.66 -2.50
CA SER A 332 22.93 -13.10 -3.81
C SER A 332 24.09 -13.87 -4.45
N VAL A 333 24.21 -13.80 -5.78
CA VAL A 333 25.32 -14.44 -6.51
C VAL A 333 26.69 -13.97 -5.97
N GLY A 334 26.84 -12.68 -5.69
CA GLY A 334 28.06 -12.12 -5.09
C GLY A 334 28.35 -12.65 -3.67
N GLN A 335 27.33 -12.80 -2.82
CA GLN A 335 27.49 -13.40 -1.47
C GLN A 335 27.93 -14.87 -1.54
N ARG A 336 27.34 -15.64 -2.46
CA ARG A 336 27.75 -17.04 -2.69
C ARG A 336 29.19 -17.11 -3.20
N GLN A 337 29.57 -16.25 -4.15
CA GLN A 337 30.94 -16.14 -4.65
C GLN A 337 31.95 -15.81 -3.53
N LEU A 338 31.64 -14.86 -2.65
CA LEU A 338 32.48 -14.50 -1.51
C LEU A 338 32.75 -15.69 -0.58
N VAL A 339 31.73 -16.49 -0.26
CA VAL A 339 31.91 -17.65 0.61
C VAL A 339 32.60 -18.81 -0.09
N CYS A 340 32.37 -19.01 -1.39
CA CYS A 340 33.15 -19.94 -2.19
C CYS A 340 34.64 -19.56 -2.20
N LEU A 341 34.96 -18.27 -2.40
CA LEU A 341 36.35 -17.80 -2.33
C LEU A 341 36.92 -17.99 -0.92
N ALA A 342 36.21 -17.58 0.13
CA ALA A 342 36.67 -17.73 1.50
C ALA A 342 36.98 -19.20 1.83
N ARG A 343 36.10 -20.13 1.40
CA ARG A 343 36.34 -21.57 1.51
C ARG A 343 37.59 -22.02 0.74
N ALA A 344 37.82 -21.51 -0.46
CA ALA A 344 38.99 -21.85 -1.26
C ALA A 344 40.30 -21.35 -0.61
N LEU A 345 40.31 -20.13 -0.09
CA LEU A 345 41.45 -19.55 0.63
C LEU A 345 41.76 -20.32 1.93
N LEU A 346 40.72 -20.73 2.68
CA LEU A 346 40.88 -21.52 3.90
C LEU A 346 41.51 -22.90 3.66
N GLN A 347 41.31 -23.49 2.48
CA GLN A 347 41.90 -24.79 2.15
C GLN A 347 43.41 -24.75 1.89
N LYS A 348 44.02 -23.55 1.76
CA LYS A 348 45.47 -23.34 1.57
C LYS A 348 46.10 -24.30 0.54
N ARG A 349 45.46 -24.42 -0.63
CA ARG A 349 45.97 -25.24 -1.73
C ARG A 349 47.17 -24.56 -2.39
N SER A 350 48.08 -25.36 -2.96
CA SER A 350 49.25 -24.85 -3.70
C SER A 350 48.91 -24.26 -5.06
N ILE A 351 47.76 -24.65 -5.61
CA ILE A 351 47.20 -24.14 -6.86
C ILE A 351 45.74 -23.75 -6.60
N LEU A 352 45.37 -22.54 -7.01
CA LEU A 352 44.03 -21.98 -6.90
C LEU A 352 43.55 -21.55 -8.28
N VAL A 353 42.37 -22.01 -8.68
CA VAL A 353 41.73 -21.59 -9.93
C VAL A 353 40.51 -20.75 -9.57
N LEU A 354 40.47 -19.53 -10.12
CA LEU A 354 39.41 -18.55 -9.92
C LEU A 354 38.71 -18.34 -11.26
N ASP A 355 37.56 -18.97 -11.45
CA ASP A 355 36.75 -18.83 -12.65
C ASP A 355 35.62 -17.81 -12.41
N GLU A 356 35.76 -16.63 -13.00
CA GLU A 356 34.84 -15.49 -12.85
C GLU A 356 34.46 -15.16 -11.39
N ALA A 357 35.38 -15.42 -10.46
CA ALA A 357 35.11 -15.47 -9.03
C ALA A 357 34.64 -14.13 -8.41
N THR A 358 34.87 -13.00 -9.10
CA THR A 358 34.45 -11.66 -8.65
C THR A 358 33.55 -10.92 -9.64
N ALA A 359 33.03 -11.63 -10.63
CA ALA A 359 32.24 -11.03 -11.70
C ALA A 359 30.90 -10.41 -11.22
N SER A 360 30.30 -10.96 -10.17
CA SER A 360 28.97 -10.56 -9.68
C SER A 360 29.04 -9.70 -8.40
N ILE A 361 30.18 -9.08 -8.15
CA ILE A 361 30.48 -8.29 -6.95
C ILE A 361 30.66 -6.81 -7.35
N ASP A 362 30.20 -5.88 -6.50
CA ASP A 362 30.38 -4.44 -6.71
C ASP A 362 31.86 -4.04 -6.68
N THR A 363 32.18 -2.88 -7.26
CA THR A 363 33.57 -2.44 -7.49
C THR A 363 34.35 -2.20 -6.19
N GLU A 364 33.71 -1.72 -5.12
CA GLU A 364 34.39 -1.48 -3.85
C GLU A 364 34.77 -2.80 -3.18
N THR A 365 33.83 -3.73 -3.13
CA THR A 365 34.05 -5.08 -2.58
C THR A 365 35.04 -5.88 -3.43
N ASP A 366 34.98 -5.80 -4.77
CA ASP A 366 35.95 -6.44 -5.68
C ASP A 366 37.37 -5.94 -5.42
N ASN A 367 37.59 -4.63 -5.25
CA ASN A 367 38.91 -4.08 -4.95
C ASN A 367 39.49 -4.64 -3.63
N VAL A 368 38.67 -4.73 -2.58
CA VAL A 368 39.07 -5.35 -1.30
C VAL A 368 39.41 -6.82 -1.51
N MET A 369 38.58 -7.55 -2.25
CA MET A 369 38.75 -8.98 -2.51
C MET A 369 40.02 -9.27 -3.32
N GLN A 370 40.28 -8.52 -4.38
CA GLN A 370 41.52 -8.62 -5.16
C GLN A 370 42.75 -8.34 -4.28
N LYS A 371 42.66 -7.38 -3.35
CA LYS A 371 43.74 -7.13 -2.39
C LYS A 371 43.95 -8.32 -1.46
N THR A 372 42.88 -8.88 -0.89
CA THR A 372 42.95 -10.04 0.01
C THR A 372 43.47 -11.28 -0.70
N ILE A 373 43.02 -11.57 -1.92
CA ILE A 373 43.55 -12.67 -2.73
C ILE A 373 45.06 -12.51 -2.85
N ARG A 374 45.55 -11.33 -3.28
CA ARG A 374 46.99 -11.07 -3.42
C ARG A 374 47.80 -11.29 -2.14
N GLU A 375 47.30 -10.82 -1.00
CA GLU A 375 47.98 -10.96 0.28
C GLU A 375 48.04 -12.42 0.75
N GLU A 376 46.91 -13.13 0.67
CA GLU A 376 46.76 -14.50 1.19
C GLU A 376 47.31 -15.58 0.23
N THR A 377 47.37 -15.31 -1.07
CA THR A 377 47.83 -16.27 -2.10
C THR A 377 49.27 -16.04 -2.55
N SER A 378 50.05 -15.23 -1.84
CA SER A 378 51.45 -14.91 -2.19
C SER A 378 52.38 -16.14 -2.33
N ARG A 379 52.00 -17.30 -1.80
CA ARG A 379 52.72 -18.58 -1.91
C ARG A 379 52.00 -19.63 -2.75
N CYS A 380 50.95 -19.24 -3.47
CA CYS A 380 50.09 -20.12 -4.26
C CYS A 380 50.18 -19.74 -5.75
N THR A 381 50.10 -20.73 -6.64
CA THR A 381 49.88 -20.45 -8.06
C THR A 381 48.39 -20.17 -8.26
N VAL A 382 48.05 -18.93 -8.64
CA VAL A 382 46.67 -18.52 -8.90
C VAL A 382 46.44 -18.42 -10.42
N ILE A 383 45.44 -19.12 -10.91
CA ILE A 383 44.96 -19.03 -12.30
C ILE A 383 43.61 -18.32 -12.26
N THR A 384 43.55 -17.10 -12.80
CA THR A 384 42.33 -16.30 -12.83
C THR A 384 41.77 -16.24 -14.24
N ILE A 385 40.54 -16.69 -14.42
CA ILE A 385 39.74 -16.52 -15.63
C ILE A 385 38.76 -15.38 -15.33
N ALA A 386 38.88 -14.28 -16.06
CA ALA A 386 38.03 -13.12 -15.87
C ALA A 386 37.81 -12.41 -17.21
N HIS A 387 36.68 -11.73 -17.32
CA HIS A 387 36.39 -10.80 -18.41
C HIS A 387 36.57 -9.33 -17.99
N ARG A 388 36.83 -9.06 -16.71
CA ARG A 388 37.06 -7.71 -16.16
C ARG A 388 38.55 -7.37 -16.19
N ILE A 389 38.89 -6.28 -16.87
CA ILE A 389 40.28 -5.81 -17.00
C ILE A 389 40.96 -5.53 -15.65
N PRO A 390 40.33 -4.86 -14.67
CA PRO A 390 40.97 -4.62 -13.36
C PRO A 390 41.42 -5.88 -12.63
N THR A 391 40.72 -7.00 -12.83
CA THR A 391 41.04 -8.30 -12.23
C THR A 391 42.31 -8.93 -12.83
N ILE A 392 42.64 -8.60 -14.09
CA ILE A 392 43.69 -9.28 -14.87
C ILE A 392 44.96 -8.44 -14.94
N VAL A 393 44.85 -7.10 -14.93
CA VAL A 393 45.97 -6.17 -15.13
C VAL A 393 47.08 -6.35 -14.08
N ASP A 394 46.74 -6.78 -12.89
CA ASP A 394 47.68 -6.99 -11.78
C ASP A 394 48.28 -8.42 -11.73
N SER A 395 48.05 -9.24 -12.76
CA SER A 395 48.60 -10.61 -12.84
C SER A 395 50.08 -10.60 -13.26
N ASP A 396 50.87 -11.56 -12.77
CA ASP A 396 52.27 -11.72 -13.18
C ASP A 396 52.40 -12.02 -14.68
N LEU A 397 51.45 -12.80 -15.21
CA LEU A 397 51.38 -13.25 -16.60
C LEU A 397 49.93 -13.21 -17.06
N VAL A 398 49.72 -12.85 -18.33
CA VAL A 398 48.42 -12.84 -18.98
C VAL A 398 48.47 -13.76 -20.18
N LEU A 399 47.50 -14.67 -20.26
CA LEU A 399 47.28 -15.56 -21.38
C LEU A 399 46.00 -15.13 -22.11
N VAL A 400 46.12 -14.71 -23.37
CA VAL A 400 44.99 -14.36 -24.22
C VAL A 400 44.69 -15.52 -25.14
N LEU A 401 43.44 -15.99 -25.13
CA LEU A 401 42.95 -17.01 -26.04
C LEU A 401 42.08 -16.37 -27.12
N ASP A 402 42.31 -16.74 -28.37
CA ASP A 402 41.44 -16.38 -29.50
C ASP A 402 41.20 -17.62 -30.37
N GLN A 403 39.93 -17.88 -30.70
CA GLN A 403 39.48 -19.03 -31.50
C GLN A 403 40.01 -20.42 -31.03
N GLY A 404 40.31 -20.56 -29.74
CA GLY A 404 40.82 -21.82 -29.17
C GLY A 404 42.33 -21.99 -29.25
N GLU A 405 43.07 -20.99 -29.75
CA GLU A 405 44.54 -20.95 -29.74
C GLU A 405 45.05 -19.84 -28.80
N ILE A 406 46.30 -19.99 -28.34
CA ILE A 406 46.97 -18.96 -27.53
C ILE A 406 47.38 -17.83 -28.48
N ALA A 407 46.70 -16.70 -28.39
CA ALA A 407 47.01 -15.51 -29.15
C ALA A 407 48.23 -14.77 -28.57
N GLU A 408 48.26 -14.61 -27.24
CA GLU A 408 49.31 -13.87 -26.54
C GLU A 408 49.61 -14.49 -25.18
N TYR A 409 50.87 -14.47 -24.77
CA TYR A 409 51.29 -14.91 -23.44
C TYR A 409 52.56 -14.17 -23.00
N ASP A 410 52.38 -13.14 -22.17
CA ASP A 410 53.50 -12.41 -21.55
C ASP A 410 52.99 -11.62 -20.32
N SER A 411 53.89 -10.91 -19.66
CA SER A 411 53.58 -9.94 -18.61
C SER A 411 52.68 -8.80 -19.15
N PRO A 412 51.72 -8.28 -18.35
CA PRO A 412 50.83 -7.20 -18.75
C PRO A 412 51.55 -5.98 -19.31
N GLN A 413 52.71 -5.65 -18.74
CA GLN A 413 53.53 -4.48 -19.10
C GLN A 413 54.08 -4.58 -20.52
N ARG A 414 54.51 -5.77 -20.95
CA ARG A 414 55.01 -5.99 -22.31
C ARG A 414 53.87 -6.04 -23.32
N LEU A 415 52.76 -6.69 -22.97
CA LEU A 415 51.57 -6.74 -23.83
C LEU A 415 50.97 -5.35 -24.05
N GLN A 416 50.98 -4.46 -23.06
CA GLN A 416 50.49 -3.09 -23.22
C GLN A 416 51.40 -2.21 -24.10
N HIS A 417 52.71 -2.45 -24.10
CA HIS A 417 53.68 -1.69 -24.90
C HIS A 417 53.59 -2.02 -26.40
N ASP A 418 53.06 -3.18 -26.75
CA ASP A 418 52.71 -3.53 -28.13
C ASP A 418 51.32 -2.99 -28.47
N GLY A 419 51.26 -1.90 -29.24
CA GLY A 419 50.00 -1.29 -29.67
C GLY A 419 49.15 -2.17 -30.60
N SER A 420 49.69 -3.28 -31.10
CA SER A 420 48.96 -4.24 -31.92
C SER A 420 48.31 -5.37 -31.10
N SER A 421 48.65 -5.49 -29.82
CA SER A 421 48.21 -6.60 -28.99
C SER A 421 46.72 -6.60 -28.69
N ALA A 422 46.14 -7.79 -28.62
CA ALA A 422 44.76 -8.04 -28.23
C ALA A 422 44.51 -7.56 -26.79
N PHE A 423 45.45 -7.79 -25.88
CA PHE A 423 45.35 -7.29 -24.50
C PHE A 423 45.35 -5.75 -24.44
N SER A 424 46.23 -5.06 -25.18
CA SER A 424 46.28 -3.59 -25.22
C SER A 424 44.98 -3.00 -25.77
N LYS A 425 44.38 -3.63 -26.79
CA LYS A 425 43.07 -3.23 -27.31
C LYS A 425 41.96 -3.35 -26.27
N LEU A 426 41.91 -4.46 -25.53
CA LEU A 426 40.92 -4.68 -24.46
C LEU A 426 41.06 -3.66 -23.31
N VAL A 427 42.29 -3.35 -22.90
CA VAL A 427 42.56 -2.33 -21.87
C VAL A 427 42.14 -0.93 -22.35
N ASN A 428 42.47 -0.57 -23.59
CA ASN A 428 42.08 0.71 -24.18
C ASN A 428 40.55 0.86 -24.34
N GLU A 429 39.85 -0.23 -24.66
CA GLU A 429 38.40 -0.24 -24.73
C GLU A 429 37.77 -0.06 -23.34
N PHE A 430 38.31 -0.71 -22.32
CA PHE A 430 37.88 -0.51 -20.93
C PHE A 430 38.06 0.94 -20.48
N LEU A 431 39.25 1.53 -20.71
CA LEU A 431 39.55 2.93 -20.35
C LEU A 431 38.61 3.93 -21.02
N ARG A 432 38.15 3.65 -22.26
CA ARG A 432 37.15 4.47 -22.95
C ARG A 432 35.74 4.38 -22.37
N ARG A 433 35.38 3.25 -21.74
CA ARG A 433 34.06 3.06 -21.10
C ARG A 433 34.02 3.61 -19.67
N SER A 434 35.17 3.84 -19.04
CA SER A 434 35.30 4.37 -17.68
C SER A 434 35.51 5.89 -17.59
N MET A 435 35.62 6.57 -18.75
CA MET A 435 35.51 8.04 -18.89
C MET A 435 34.09 8.39 -19.32
#